data_AF-A0A5B1LG23-F1
#
_entry.id   AF-A0A5B1LG23-F1
#
_cell.length_a   1.000
_cell.length_b   1.000
_cell.length_c   1.000
_cell.angle_alpha   90.00
_cell.angle_beta   90.00
_cell.angle_gamma   90.00
#
_symmetry.space_group_name_H-M   'P 1'
#
loop_
_entity.id
_entity.type
_entity.pdbx_description
1 polymer ?
#
loop_
_entity_poly.entity_id
_entity_poly.type
_entity_poly.pdbx_seq_one_letter_code
_entity_poly.pdbx_strand_id
1 'polypeptide(L)'
;MVSDRDADGDSEKTSRRPDWWHRDHPVFVPLAGFFTGMVFIIVVPGAYGAILKSVVGYKRAEDLFPFVLLTLVVPIALLAPRHTRRFGRYMLFGVVATAIVVVGVALGVLWFLINRDR
;
A
#
# COMPACT_ATOMS: atom_id res chain seq x y z
N MET A 1 16.56 -69.14 -1.53
CA MET A 1 16.87 -67.78 -1.06
C MET A 1 16.24 -66.85 -2.08
N VAL A 2 15.03 -66.36 -1.76
CA VAL A 2 14.09 -65.72 -2.68
C VAL A 2 14.60 -64.34 -3.09
N SER A 3 14.42 -64.02 -4.38
CA SER A 3 14.63 -62.72 -4.99
C SER A 3 13.32 -61.96 -4.92
N ASP A 4 13.30 -60.78 -4.29
CA ASP A 4 12.27 -59.75 -4.49
C ASP A 4 12.95 -58.39 -4.55
N ARG A 5 13.25 -57.99 -5.78
CA ARG A 5 13.07 -56.59 -6.19
C ARG A 5 11.57 -56.44 -6.48
N ASP A 6 11.04 -55.26 -6.15
CA ASP A 6 9.78 -54.70 -6.63
C ASP A 6 8.51 -55.03 -5.81
N ALA A 7 8.24 -54.19 -4.79
CA ALA A 7 6.88 -53.85 -4.36
C ALA A 7 6.84 -52.46 -3.65
N ASP A 8 6.13 -51.53 -4.28
CA ASP A 8 5.49 -50.28 -3.78
C ASP A 8 6.31 -49.25 -2.98
N GLY A 9 6.61 -48.04 -3.48
CA GLY A 9 6.06 -47.39 -4.66
C GLY A 9 4.59 -46.99 -4.51
N ASP A 10 4.23 -46.22 -3.47
CA ASP A 10 3.12 -45.23 -3.41
C ASP A 10 2.69 -45.07 -1.94
N SER A 11 2.90 -43.94 -1.24
CA SER A 11 2.08 -42.74 -1.43
C SER A 11 2.32 -41.70 -0.33
N GLU A 12 3.52 -41.58 0.24
CA GLU A 12 3.89 -40.40 1.06
C GLU A 12 4.33 -39.19 0.19
N LYS A 13 3.83 -39.16 -1.04
CA LYS A 13 3.51 -37.91 -1.75
C LYS A 13 2.15 -37.35 -1.29
N THR A 14 1.81 -37.48 0.00
CA THR A 14 0.90 -36.51 0.62
C THR A 14 1.66 -35.20 0.64
N SER A 15 1.44 -34.47 -0.44
CA SER A 15 1.67 -33.06 -0.62
C SER A 15 1.90 -32.34 0.71
N ARG A 16 3.18 -32.11 1.05
CA ARG A 16 3.60 -30.88 1.70
C ARG A 16 3.20 -29.76 0.74
N ARG A 17 1.90 -29.44 0.72
CA ARG A 17 1.47 -28.24 0.06
C ARG A 17 2.15 -27.12 0.84
N PRO A 18 2.94 -26.30 0.16
CA PRO A 18 3.34 -25.00 0.65
C PRO A 18 2.47 -24.34 1.73
N ASP A 19 2.91 -24.35 2.99
CA ASP A 19 2.13 -23.80 4.11
C ASP A 19 2.00 -22.26 4.07
N TRP A 20 2.70 -21.59 3.13
CA TRP A 20 2.49 -20.18 2.82
C TRP A 20 1.18 -19.90 2.08
N TRP A 21 0.46 -20.95 1.67
CA TRP A 21 -0.87 -20.85 1.06
C TRP A 21 -1.98 -20.71 2.11
N HIS A 22 -1.73 -21.01 3.39
CA HIS A 22 -2.60 -20.65 4.49
C HIS A 22 -2.40 -19.16 4.84
N ARG A 23 -2.94 -18.29 3.99
CA ARG A 23 -3.03 -16.82 4.17
C ARG A 23 -3.92 -16.40 5.37
N ASP A 24 -4.05 -17.24 6.39
CA ASP A 24 -4.92 -17.02 7.55
C ASP A 24 -4.18 -16.43 8.76
N HIS A 25 -2.91 -16.04 8.60
CA HIS A 25 -2.22 -15.34 9.66
C HIS A 25 -2.86 -13.96 9.91
N PRO A 26 -3.39 -13.70 11.12
CA PRO A 26 -4.22 -12.53 11.43
C PRO A 26 -3.50 -11.19 11.28
N VAL A 27 -2.17 -11.21 11.10
CA VAL A 27 -1.32 -10.03 10.88
C VAL A 27 -1.23 -9.59 9.41
N PHE A 28 -1.57 -10.44 8.43
CA PHE A 28 -1.47 -10.07 7.00
C PHE A 28 -2.42 -8.95 6.61
N VAL A 29 -3.68 -9.01 7.07
CA VAL A 29 -4.70 -8.01 6.73
C VAL A 29 -4.31 -6.61 7.24
N PRO A 30 -3.87 -6.44 8.50
CA PRO A 30 -3.29 -5.19 8.97
C PRO A 30 -2.08 -4.71 8.16
N LEU A 31 -1.10 -5.59 7.92
CA LEU A 31 0.14 -5.23 7.24
C LEU A 31 -0.12 -4.80 5.79
N ALA A 32 -0.89 -5.59 5.06
CA ALA A 32 -1.29 -5.30 3.70
C ALA A 32 -2.07 -4.00 3.61
N GLY A 33 -2.99 -3.75 4.55
CA GLY A 33 -3.71 -2.48 4.64
C GLY A 33 -2.74 -1.31 4.77
N PHE A 34 -1.86 -1.36 5.78
CA PHE A 34 -0.87 -0.32 6.05
C PHE A 34 0.03 -0.02 4.84
N PHE A 35 0.67 -1.04 4.27
CA PHE A 35 1.53 -0.87 3.10
C PHE A 35 0.77 -0.37 1.88
N THR A 36 -0.46 -0.86 1.65
CA THR A 36 -1.33 -0.33 0.59
C THR A 36 -1.61 1.16 0.80
N GLY A 37 -1.84 1.58 2.03
CA GLY A 37 -2.05 3.00 2.37
C GLY A 37 -0.82 3.87 2.05
N MET A 38 0.38 3.39 2.39
CA MET A 38 1.63 4.09 2.07
C MET A 38 1.86 4.18 0.56
N VAL A 39 1.70 3.07 -0.16
CA VAL A 39 1.84 3.05 -1.63
C VAL A 39 0.83 3.99 -2.26
N PHE A 40 -0.43 3.96 -1.78
CA PHE A 40 -1.49 4.81 -2.29
C PHE A 40 -1.14 6.30 -2.17
N ILE A 41 -0.76 6.78 -0.99
CA ILE A 41 -0.50 8.21 -0.77
C ILE A 41 0.78 8.71 -1.44
N ILE A 42 1.70 7.83 -1.80
CA ILE A 42 2.93 8.18 -2.55
C ILE A 42 2.67 8.16 -4.06
N VAL A 43 2.15 7.03 -4.56
CA VAL A 43 2.05 6.77 -5.99
C VAL A 43 0.91 7.56 -6.63
N VAL A 44 -0.25 7.65 -5.98
CA VAL A 44 -1.43 8.28 -6.59
C VAL A 44 -1.18 9.76 -6.86
N PRO A 45 -0.67 10.58 -5.92
CA PRO A 45 -0.40 11.99 -6.21
C PRO A 45 0.72 12.19 -7.23
N GLY A 46 1.78 11.38 -7.15
CA GLY A 46 2.88 11.45 -8.11
C GLY A 46 2.44 11.11 -9.53
N ALA A 47 1.69 10.02 -9.69
CA ALA A 47 1.14 9.60 -10.98
C ALA A 47 0.13 10.63 -11.51
N TYR A 48 -0.77 11.12 -10.66
CA TYR A 48 -1.75 12.14 -11.06
C TYR A 48 -1.08 13.42 -11.55
N GLY A 49 -0.09 13.94 -10.80
CA GLY A 49 0.68 15.12 -11.21
C GLY A 49 1.45 14.90 -12.52
N ALA A 50 2.06 13.72 -12.70
CA ALA A 50 2.77 13.37 -13.92
C ALA A 50 1.83 13.33 -15.14
N ILE A 51 0.65 12.71 -15.00
CA ILE A 51 -0.37 12.63 -16.06
C ILE A 51 -0.91 14.03 -16.39
N LEU A 52 -1.27 14.83 -15.38
CA LEU A 52 -1.75 16.21 -15.58
C LEU A 52 -0.73 17.05 -16.35
N LYS A 53 0.53 16.99 -15.92
CA LYS A 53 1.63 17.71 -16.58
C LYS A 53 1.78 17.26 -18.03
N SER A 54 1.65 15.96 -18.31
CA SER A 54 1.78 15.40 -19.66
C SER A 54 0.64 15.77 -20.60
N VAL A 55 -0.61 15.86 -20.11
CA VAL A 55 -1.80 16.01 -20.97
C VAL A 55 -2.25 17.47 -21.09
N VAL A 56 -2.18 18.25 -20.00
CA VAL A 56 -2.85 19.56 -19.89
C VAL A 56 -1.85 20.73 -19.82
N GLY A 57 -0.57 20.45 -19.57
CA GLY A 57 0.48 21.45 -19.43
C GLY A 57 0.46 22.17 -18.06
N TYR A 58 1.59 22.78 -17.69
CA TYR A 58 1.85 23.31 -16.34
C TYR A 58 0.79 24.27 -15.81
N LYS A 59 0.29 25.20 -16.64
CA LYS A 59 -0.62 26.27 -16.19
C LYS A 59 -1.96 25.74 -15.68
N ARG A 60 -2.54 24.73 -16.34
CA ARG A 60 -3.79 24.10 -15.88
C ARG A 60 -3.56 22.98 -14.88
N ALA A 61 -2.34 22.43 -14.83
CA ALA A 61 -2.03 21.35 -13.89
C ALA A 61 -2.12 21.82 -12.43
N GLU A 62 -1.71 23.07 -12.13
CA GLU A 62 -1.81 23.63 -10.78
C GLU A 62 -3.26 23.78 -10.31
N ASP A 63 -4.16 24.27 -11.19
CA ASP A 63 -5.59 24.40 -10.89
C ASP A 63 -6.27 23.05 -10.62
N LEU A 64 -5.81 21.99 -11.32
CA LEU A 64 -6.37 20.65 -11.24
C LEU A 64 -5.69 19.76 -10.19
N PHE A 65 -4.53 20.18 -9.67
CA PHE A 65 -3.78 19.45 -8.65
C PHE A 65 -4.58 19.17 -7.36
N PRO A 66 -5.34 20.13 -6.77
CA PRO A 66 -6.08 19.87 -5.53
C PRO A 66 -7.13 18.78 -5.66
N PHE A 67 -7.61 18.43 -6.86
CA PHE A 67 -8.53 17.30 -7.04
C PHE A 67 -7.92 15.95 -6.67
N VAL A 68 -6.58 15.85 -6.55
CA VAL A 68 -5.92 14.66 -6.00
C VAL A 68 -6.42 14.32 -4.59
N LEU A 69 -6.87 15.32 -3.81
CA LEU A 69 -7.44 15.11 -2.48
C LEU A 69 -8.73 14.29 -2.53
N LEU A 70 -9.47 14.32 -3.65
CA LEU A 70 -10.64 13.44 -3.83
C LEU A 70 -10.27 11.97 -3.78
N THR A 71 -9.02 11.61 -4.08
CA THR A 71 -8.59 10.22 -4.00
C THR A 71 -8.55 9.73 -2.54
N LEU A 72 -8.43 10.61 -1.53
CA LEU A 72 -8.60 10.25 -0.12
C LEU A 72 -10.02 9.78 0.23
N VAL A 73 -11.01 10.05 -0.63
CA VAL A 73 -12.35 9.47 -0.49
C VAL A 73 -12.29 7.95 -0.61
N VAL A 74 -11.36 7.38 -1.38
CA VAL A 74 -11.21 5.92 -1.56
C VAL A 74 -10.88 5.20 -0.24
N PRO A 75 -9.81 5.54 0.51
CA PRO A 75 -9.52 4.91 1.80
C PRO A 75 -10.63 5.15 2.83
N ILE A 76 -11.31 6.30 2.78
CA ILE A 76 -12.45 6.60 3.67
C ILE A 76 -13.68 5.75 3.31
N ALA A 77 -13.99 5.58 2.03
CA ALA A 77 -15.11 4.77 1.55
C ALA A 77 -14.91 3.28 1.90
N LEU A 78 -13.67 2.80 1.91
CA LEU A 78 -13.33 1.43 2.35
C LEU A 78 -13.63 1.16 3.84
N LEU A 79 -13.87 2.18 4.67
CA LEU A 79 -14.33 2.03 6.05
C LEU A 79 -15.85 1.78 6.18
N ALA A 80 -16.63 2.00 5.11
CA ALA A 80 -18.08 1.82 5.15
C ALA A 80 -18.52 0.34 5.20
N PRO A 81 -17.95 -0.60 4.41
CA PRO A 81 -18.32 -2.00 4.47
C PRO A 81 -17.77 -2.67 5.76
N ARG A 82 -18.64 -3.35 6.51
CA ARG A 82 -18.25 -4.03 7.77
C ARG A 82 -17.17 -5.11 7.57
N HIS A 83 -17.16 -5.77 6.41
CA HIS A 83 -16.18 -6.79 6.04
C HIS A 83 -14.77 -6.23 5.82
N THR A 84 -14.63 -5.03 5.26
CA THR A 84 -13.31 -4.42 4.93
C THR A 84 -12.80 -3.45 5.99
N ARG A 85 -13.57 -3.20 7.05
CA ARG A 85 -13.25 -2.19 8.09
C ARG A 85 -11.89 -2.36 8.75
N ARG A 86 -11.46 -3.60 9.03
CA ARG A 86 -10.12 -3.84 9.62
C ARG A 86 -9.04 -3.41 8.63
N PHE A 87 -9.08 -3.92 7.40
CA PHE A 87 -8.15 -3.55 6.34
C PHE A 87 -8.13 -2.03 6.08
N GLY A 88 -9.30 -1.42 5.88
CA GLY A 88 -9.43 0.01 5.62
C GLY A 88 -8.88 0.87 6.75
N ARG A 89 -9.04 0.46 8.01
CA ARG A 89 -8.48 1.18 9.17
C ARG A 89 -6.96 1.18 9.16
N TYR A 90 -6.33 0.03 8.89
CA TYR A 90 -4.86 -0.04 8.80
C TYR A 90 -4.32 0.67 7.55
N MET A 91 -5.07 0.65 6.44
CA MET A 91 -4.77 1.46 5.26
C MET A 91 -4.80 2.96 5.58
N LEU A 92 -5.82 3.43 6.30
CA LEU A 92 -5.90 4.81 6.74
C LEU A 92 -4.72 5.18 7.67
N PHE A 93 -4.32 4.27 8.56
CA PHE A 93 -3.11 4.45 9.38
C PHE A 93 -1.85 4.63 8.52
N GLY A 94 -1.67 3.82 7.48
CA GLY A 94 -0.55 3.97 6.54
C GLY A 94 -0.57 5.33 5.86
N VAL A 95 -1.72 5.75 5.35
CA VAL A 95 -1.92 7.07 4.73
C VAL A 95 -1.57 8.20 5.71
N VAL A 96 -2.11 8.16 6.92
CA VAL A 96 -1.92 9.20 7.95
C VAL A 96 -0.45 9.26 8.39
N ALA A 97 0.18 8.11 8.65
CA ALA A 97 1.58 8.05 9.07
C ALA A 97 2.50 8.69 8.02
N THR A 98 2.34 8.33 6.74
CA THR A 98 3.13 8.93 5.66
C THR A 98 2.82 10.41 5.48
N ALA A 99 1.55 10.83 5.58
CA ALA A 99 1.18 12.24 5.48
C ALA A 99 1.85 13.08 6.58
N ILE A 100 1.88 12.59 7.82
CA ILE A 100 2.57 13.24 8.94
C ILE A 100 4.06 13.39 8.64
N VAL A 101 4.71 12.32 8.17
CA VAL A 101 6.14 12.36 7.81
C VAL A 101 6.40 13.39 6.72
N VAL A 102 5.61 13.40 5.65
CA VAL A 102 5.78 14.33 4.51
C VAL A 102 5.61 15.78 4.95
N VAL A 103 4.56 16.07 5.73
CA VAL A 103 4.32 17.43 6.25
C VAL A 103 5.44 17.84 7.21
N GLY A 104 5.87 16.94 8.10
CA GLY A 104 6.98 17.19 9.02
C GLY A 104 8.28 17.50 8.28
N VAL A 105 8.61 16.74 7.24
CA VAL A 105 9.77 17.00 6.38
C VAL A 105 9.61 18.33 5.63
N ALA A 106 8.46 18.60 5.04
CA ALA A 106 8.21 19.85 4.31
C ALA A 106 8.36 21.08 5.21
N LEU A 107 7.80 21.05 6.42
CA LEU A 107 7.94 22.12 7.40
C LEU A 107 9.38 22.24 7.90
N GLY A 108 10.05 21.12 8.16
CA GLY A 108 11.45 21.11 8.60
C GLY A 108 12.39 21.71 7.54
N VAL A 109 12.20 21.35 6.27
CA VAL A 109 12.95 21.92 5.14
C VAL A 109 12.63 23.40 4.98
N LEU A 110 11.34 23.80 5.02
CA LEU A 110 10.94 25.20 4.91
C LEU A 110 11.57 26.04 6.02
N TRP A 111 11.52 25.55 7.25
CA TRP A 111 12.14 26.21 8.40
C TRP A 111 13.66 26.35 8.22
N PHE A 112 14.32 25.28 7.76
CA PHE A 112 15.76 25.28 7.50
C PHE A 112 16.14 26.31 6.42
N LEU A 113 15.39 26.37 5.31
CA LEU A 113 15.62 27.33 4.24
C LEU A 113 15.46 28.76 4.72
N ILE A 114 14.37 29.08 5.42
CA ILE A 114 14.11 30.43 5.97
C ILE A 114 15.20 30.85 6.96
N ASN A 115 15.69 29.92 7.78
CA ASN A 115 16.72 30.23 8.77
C ASN A 115 18.12 30.33 8.16
N ARG A 116 18.33 29.82 6.94
CA ARG A 116 19.59 29.91 6.18
C ARG A 116 19.67 31.15 5.29
N ASP A 117 18.51 31.67 4.86
CA ASP A 117 18.37 32.89 4.05
C ASP A 117 18.42 34.21 4.88
N ARG A 118 18.59 34.11 6.20
CA ARG A 118 18.96 35.23 7.08
C ARG A 118 20.44 35.16 7.43
#